data_AF-A0A8K0LY36-F1
#
_entry.id   AF-A0A8K0LY36-F1
#
_cell.length_a   1.000
_cell.length_b   1.000
_cell.length_c   1.000
_cell.angle_alpha   90.00
_cell.angle_beta   90.00
_cell.angle_gamma   90.00
#
_symmetry.space_group_name_H-M   'P 1'
#
loop_
_entity.id
_entity.type
_entity.pdbx_description
1 polymer ?
#
loop_
_entity_poly.entity_id
_entity_poly.type
_entity_poly.pdbx_seq_one_letter_code
_entity_poly.pdbx_strand_id
1 'polypeptide(L)'
;MDMESQPFRGHLVNGVATSRTYQEVYAENGRWYGTFKKGKYMFPIDETELERLDVFHKIFLVARKDISHISPLHDQESPRILDLGCGTGIWGIELADKYPQGVHWGADLNLIQPEFIPANMRFLQMDIEDQWQDMDPGSWDLIHMRSLIGSISNWPRVYAEAYRHLKPYHGHFEQVEIDWHPRCDDNSLRRDGFVTQWAKELFDAMDSFGHPMHVDSNLTKQRLADVGFEDIKEEVIRMPVNGWPDDPHGRTLGRWFNLGMRQALYPLSLAPLCRGGGRTPSEVRELAEKARDEVYSNSVHGYCTLHVFTARKPR
;
A
#
# COMPACT_ATOMS: atom_id res chain seq x y z
N MET A 1 1.63 33.48 10.00
CA MET A 1 2.71 33.29 10.97
C MET A 1 3.23 31.90 10.69
N ASP A 2 4.29 31.86 9.90
CA ASP A 2 4.77 30.68 9.20
C ASP A 2 5.25 29.62 10.18
N MET A 3 4.63 28.44 10.15
CA MET A 3 5.19 27.24 10.77
C MET A 3 6.26 26.70 9.83
N GLU A 4 7.49 27.13 10.10
CA GLU A 4 8.70 26.55 9.52
C GLU A 4 8.70 25.03 9.71
N SER A 5 9.08 24.34 8.64
CA SER A 5 9.39 22.92 8.56
C SER A 5 10.26 22.47 9.74
N GLN A 6 9.75 21.57 10.59
CA GLN A 6 10.61 20.80 11.48
C GLN A 6 10.63 19.34 11.01
N PRO A 7 11.75 18.84 10.46
CA PRO A 7 11.88 17.43 10.14
C PRO A 7 12.11 16.62 11.42
N PHE A 8 11.69 15.35 11.38
CA PHE A 8 11.97 14.32 12.37
C PHE A 8 13.42 14.39 12.88
N ARG A 9 13.61 14.46 14.21
CA ARG A 9 14.94 14.51 14.85
C ARG A 9 15.51 13.10 15.02
N GLY A 10 16.64 12.79 14.36
CA GLY A 10 17.54 11.66 14.65
C GLY A 10 18.97 12.14 14.98
N HIS A 11 19.67 11.45 15.88
CA HIS A 11 21.02 11.82 16.37
C HIS A 11 22.15 11.18 15.54
N LEU A 12 23.27 11.91 15.37
CA LEU A 12 24.46 11.47 14.62
C LEU A 12 25.29 10.43 15.39
N VAL A 13 25.71 9.33 14.73
CA VAL A 13 26.80 8.46 15.22
C VAL A 13 27.67 7.90 14.06
N ASN A 14 29.00 8.06 14.18
CA ASN A 14 30.10 7.33 13.52
C ASN A 14 30.38 7.47 12.01
N GLY A 15 30.73 8.67 11.54
CA GLY A 15 31.89 8.87 10.64
C GLY A 15 31.88 8.26 9.23
N VAL A 16 30.82 7.60 8.78
CA VAL A 16 30.58 7.25 7.37
C VAL A 16 29.57 8.25 6.84
N ALA A 17 29.93 8.96 5.77
CA ALA A 17 29.06 9.95 5.14
C ALA A 17 27.88 9.27 4.43
N THR A 18 26.82 8.94 5.17
CA THR A 18 25.47 8.87 4.61
C THR A 18 24.85 10.25 4.80
N SER A 19 25.07 11.18 3.86
CA SER A 19 24.37 12.46 3.91
C SER A 19 22.89 12.18 3.64
N ARG A 20 22.12 11.98 4.69
CA ARG A 20 20.66 11.91 4.58
C ARG A 20 20.19 13.32 4.24
N THR A 21 19.68 13.52 3.04
CA THR A 21 18.79 14.64 2.76
C THR A 21 17.48 14.28 3.42
N TYR A 22 17.13 14.96 4.51
CA TYR A 22 15.78 14.86 5.06
C TYR A 22 14.80 15.18 3.93
N GLN A 23 13.82 14.31 3.70
CA GLN A 23 12.82 14.60 2.70
C GLN A 23 12.09 15.88 3.13
N GLU A 24 12.04 16.85 2.23
CA GLU A 24 11.21 18.02 2.42
C GLU A 24 9.73 17.60 2.47
N VAL A 25 9.02 18.10 3.47
CA VAL A 25 7.58 17.86 3.66
C VAL A 25 6.85 19.19 3.69
N TYR A 26 5.56 19.17 3.35
CA TYR A 26 4.68 20.32 3.51
C TYR A 26 3.47 19.94 4.37
N ALA A 27 2.97 20.92 5.12
CA ALA A 27 1.77 20.77 5.93
C ALA A 27 0.52 21.15 5.12
N GLU A 28 -0.54 20.36 5.26
CA GLU A 28 -1.87 20.67 4.75
C GLU A 28 -2.91 20.07 5.69
N ASN A 29 -3.94 20.84 6.07
CA ASN A 29 -5.02 20.39 6.95
C ASN A 29 -4.54 19.71 8.26
N GLY A 30 -3.39 20.14 8.78
CA GLY A 30 -2.80 19.60 10.01
C GLY A 30 -2.11 18.23 9.86
N ARG A 31 -1.84 17.79 8.63
CA ARG A 31 -1.10 16.56 8.32
C ARG A 31 0.11 16.88 7.43
N TRP A 32 1.08 15.96 7.36
CA TRP A 32 2.32 16.16 6.59
C TRP A 32 2.30 15.33 5.30
N TYR A 33 2.80 15.92 4.21
CA TYR A 33 2.83 15.35 2.87
C TYR A 33 4.21 15.56 2.23
N GLY A 34 4.63 14.67 1.32
CA GLY A 34 5.94 14.78 0.67
C GLY A 34 5.99 15.82 -0.46
N THR A 35 7.13 16.50 -0.64
CA THR A 35 7.30 17.52 -1.69
C THR A 35 7.80 16.97 -3.03
N PHE A 36 8.38 15.77 -3.06
CA PHE A 36 8.84 15.15 -4.30
C PHE A 36 7.63 14.81 -5.17
N LYS A 37 7.55 15.44 -6.35
CA LYS A 37 6.34 15.46 -7.20
C LYS A 37 5.09 15.87 -6.42
N LYS A 38 5.20 16.99 -5.69
CA LYS A 38 4.16 17.57 -4.83
C LYS A 38 2.77 17.46 -5.46
N GLY A 39 1.83 16.90 -4.69
CA GLY A 39 0.43 16.74 -5.08
C GLY A 39 0.10 15.42 -5.76
N LYS A 40 1.11 14.65 -6.21
CA LYS A 40 0.90 13.32 -6.81
C LYS A 40 0.39 12.28 -5.81
N TYR A 41 1.03 12.20 -4.64
CA TYR A 41 0.57 11.32 -3.56
C TYR A 41 -0.45 12.05 -2.68
N MET A 42 -1.63 11.46 -2.54
CA MET A 42 -2.79 12.08 -1.90
C MET A 42 -2.90 11.82 -0.39
N PHE A 43 -2.07 10.94 0.16
CA PHE A 43 -2.17 10.51 1.56
C PHE A 43 -1.05 11.13 2.40
N PRO A 44 -1.29 11.34 3.71
CA PRO A 44 -0.26 11.88 4.60
C PRO A 44 0.93 10.92 4.73
N ILE A 45 2.02 11.40 5.33
CA ILE A 45 3.26 10.63 5.60
C ILE A 45 3.82 10.90 7.00
N ASP A 46 2.96 11.40 7.90
CA ASP A 46 3.33 11.68 9.29
C ASP A 46 3.36 10.43 10.17
N GLU A 47 3.87 10.57 11.40
CA GLU A 47 4.09 9.45 12.33
C GLU A 47 2.84 8.58 12.54
N THR A 48 1.68 9.22 12.70
CA THR A 48 0.39 8.51 12.82
C THR A 48 0.08 7.67 11.58
N GLU A 49 0.47 8.12 10.40
CA GLU A 49 0.29 7.38 9.16
C GLU A 49 1.29 6.23 9.02
N LEU A 50 2.54 6.41 9.47
CA LEU A 50 3.53 5.33 9.50
C LEU A 50 3.07 4.19 10.43
N GLU A 51 2.56 4.52 11.63
CA GLU A 51 1.98 3.54 12.56
C GLU A 51 0.80 2.78 11.93
N ARG A 52 -0.06 3.50 11.18
CA ARG A 52 -1.17 2.88 10.46
C ARG A 52 -0.65 1.89 9.41
N LEU A 53 0.37 2.24 8.63
CA LEU A 53 0.96 1.34 7.64
C LEU A 53 1.51 0.06 8.27
N ASP A 54 2.10 0.15 9.46
CA ASP A 54 2.60 -1.01 10.21
C ASP A 54 1.45 -1.90 10.75
N VAL A 55 0.31 -1.31 11.15
CA VAL A 55 -0.92 -2.07 11.44
C VAL A 55 -1.40 -2.81 10.19
N PHE A 56 -1.37 -2.16 9.03
CA PHE A 56 -1.73 -2.81 7.76
C PHE A 56 -0.77 -3.93 7.40
N HIS A 57 0.52 -3.79 7.65
CA HIS A 57 1.48 -4.88 7.50
C HIS A 57 1.05 -6.13 8.29
N LYS A 58 0.64 -5.97 9.56
CA LYS A 58 0.11 -7.10 10.34
C LYS A 58 -1.21 -7.64 9.79
N ILE A 59 -2.11 -6.78 9.32
CA ILE A 59 -3.37 -7.20 8.67
C ILE A 59 -3.10 -8.10 7.47
N PHE A 60 -2.14 -7.76 6.60
CA PHE A 60 -1.76 -8.58 5.45
C PHE A 60 -1.20 -9.94 5.87
N LEU A 61 -0.35 -9.98 6.90
CA LEU A 61 0.16 -11.25 7.44
C LEU A 61 -0.99 -12.10 8.00
N VAL A 62 -1.90 -11.53 8.79
CA VAL A 62 -3.05 -12.27 9.32
C VAL A 62 -3.93 -12.80 8.20
N ALA A 63 -4.27 -11.97 7.20
CA ALA A 63 -5.07 -12.39 6.05
C ALA A 63 -4.43 -13.57 5.29
N ARG A 64 -3.10 -13.51 5.11
CA ARG A 64 -2.30 -14.50 4.38
C ARG A 64 -1.71 -15.60 5.26
N LYS A 65 -2.18 -15.75 6.51
CA LYS A 65 -1.71 -16.78 7.46
C LYS A 65 -0.18 -16.79 7.64
N ASP A 66 0.37 -15.60 7.87
CA ASP A 66 1.79 -15.28 8.05
C ASP A 66 2.69 -15.62 6.83
N ILE A 67 2.11 -15.73 5.63
CA ILE A 67 2.84 -15.83 4.36
C ILE A 67 3.18 -14.42 3.84
N SER A 68 4.48 -14.08 3.79
CA SER A 68 4.95 -12.78 3.32
C SER A 68 5.07 -12.67 1.80
N HIS A 69 5.33 -13.78 1.10
CA HIS A 69 5.39 -13.91 -0.36
C HIS A 69 5.10 -15.37 -0.77
N ILE A 70 4.64 -15.58 -2.00
CA ILE A 70 4.28 -16.89 -2.59
C ILE A 70 5.39 -17.41 -3.52
N SER A 71 6.21 -16.51 -4.08
CA SER A 71 7.27 -16.83 -5.02
C SER A 71 8.29 -17.85 -4.46
N PRO A 72 8.80 -18.79 -5.29
CA PRO A 72 9.73 -19.84 -4.88
C PRO A 72 11.17 -19.33 -4.68
N LEU A 73 11.36 -18.29 -3.86
CA LEU A 73 12.68 -17.68 -3.62
C LEU A 73 13.65 -18.57 -2.86
N HIS A 74 13.17 -19.62 -2.18
CA HIS A 74 14.01 -20.54 -1.41
C HIS A 74 14.98 -21.34 -2.29
N ASP A 75 14.71 -21.43 -3.59
CA ASP A 75 15.58 -22.11 -4.56
C ASP A 75 16.74 -21.22 -5.04
N GLN A 76 16.82 -19.96 -4.57
CA GLN A 76 17.85 -19.00 -4.97
C GLN A 76 18.88 -18.80 -3.85
N GLU A 77 20.17 -18.94 -4.17
CA GLU A 77 21.27 -18.72 -3.20
C GLU A 77 21.37 -17.24 -2.75
N SER A 78 21.07 -16.30 -3.64
CA SER A 78 21.12 -14.85 -3.40
C SER A 78 20.00 -14.15 -4.17
N PRO A 79 18.75 -14.15 -3.65
CA PRO A 79 17.62 -13.57 -4.34
C PRO A 79 17.73 -12.04 -4.38
N ARG A 80 17.40 -11.44 -5.52
CA ARG A 80 17.25 -10.00 -5.70
C ARG A 80 15.77 -9.64 -5.64
N ILE A 81 15.37 -8.85 -4.64
CA ILE A 81 13.97 -8.51 -4.35
C ILE A 81 13.79 -6.99 -4.38
N LEU A 82 12.78 -6.53 -5.13
CA LEU A 82 12.40 -5.13 -5.23
C LEU A 82 10.98 -4.93 -4.71
N ASP A 83 10.81 -4.06 -3.72
CA ASP A 83 9.52 -3.64 -3.15
C ASP A 83 9.15 -2.25 -3.68
N LEU A 84 8.13 -2.16 -4.53
CA LEU A 84 7.66 -0.90 -5.12
C LEU A 84 6.58 -0.27 -4.23
N GLY A 85 6.71 1.03 -3.99
CA GLY A 85 5.88 1.77 -3.05
C GLY A 85 6.00 1.20 -1.63
N CYS A 86 7.25 1.04 -1.18
CA CYS A 86 7.56 0.29 0.04
C CYS A 86 7.07 0.94 1.36
N GLY A 87 6.61 2.19 1.34
CA GLY A 87 6.07 2.88 2.52
C GLY A 87 7.10 2.94 3.65
N THR A 88 6.78 2.40 4.83
CA THR A 88 7.73 2.31 5.97
C THR A 88 8.92 1.38 5.69
N GLY A 89 8.84 0.55 4.65
CA GLY A 89 9.85 -0.44 4.30
C GLY A 89 9.75 -1.73 5.10
N ILE A 90 8.78 -1.85 6.03
CA ILE A 90 8.67 -2.97 6.97
C ILE A 90 8.65 -4.34 6.30
N TRP A 91 7.96 -4.49 5.17
CA TRP A 91 7.94 -5.75 4.42
C TRP A 91 9.33 -6.09 3.86
N GLY A 92 9.98 -5.14 3.21
CA GLY A 92 11.31 -5.35 2.65
C GLY A 92 12.37 -5.63 3.72
N ILE A 93 12.25 -5.00 4.90
CA ILE A 93 13.13 -5.23 6.05
C ILE A 93 12.99 -6.67 6.56
N GLU A 94 11.76 -7.15 6.76
CA GLU A 94 11.53 -8.55 7.19
C GLU A 94 12.05 -9.56 6.14
N LEU A 95 11.89 -9.25 4.86
CA LEU A 95 12.43 -10.07 3.77
C LEU A 95 13.96 -10.06 3.75
N ALA A 96 14.58 -8.91 4.05
CA ALA A 96 16.02 -8.76 4.13
C ALA A 96 16.63 -9.60 5.26
N ASP A 97 15.96 -9.65 6.42
CA ASP A 97 16.33 -10.52 7.53
C ASP A 97 16.10 -12.01 7.21
N LYS A 98 15.03 -12.34 6.50
CA LYS A 98 14.71 -13.71 6.08
C LYS A 98 15.69 -14.26 5.03
N TYR A 99 16.21 -13.39 4.16
CA TYR A 99 17.16 -13.73 3.10
C TYR A 99 18.43 -12.88 3.21
N PRO A 100 19.30 -13.16 4.21
CA PRO A 100 20.48 -12.32 4.51
C PRO A 100 21.54 -12.34 3.39
N GLN A 101 21.53 -13.35 2.52
CA GLN A 101 22.40 -13.43 1.35
C GLN A 101 21.80 -12.74 0.11
N GLY A 102 20.53 -12.34 0.17
CA GLY A 102 19.84 -11.65 -0.91
C GLY A 102 20.18 -10.16 -0.99
N VAL A 103 19.68 -9.50 -2.02
CA VAL A 103 19.78 -8.04 -2.22
C VAL A 103 18.37 -7.47 -2.27
N HIS A 104 18.07 -6.52 -1.38
CA HIS A 104 16.71 -6.01 -1.18
C HIS A 104 16.65 -4.51 -1.42
N TRP A 105 15.83 -4.07 -2.37
CA TRP A 105 15.62 -2.64 -2.61
C TRP A 105 14.17 -2.29 -2.33
N GLY A 106 13.94 -1.18 -1.64
CA GLY A 106 12.63 -0.55 -1.55
C GLY A 106 12.63 0.75 -2.35
N ALA A 107 11.63 0.95 -3.20
CA ALA A 107 11.45 2.20 -3.92
C ALA A 107 10.14 2.86 -3.47
N ASP A 108 10.17 4.15 -3.19
CA ASP A 108 8.98 4.91 -2.83
C ASP A 108 9.09 6.37 -3.29
N LEU A 109 7.95 7.03 -3.47
CA LEU A 109 7.92 8.46 -3.75
C LEU A 109 8.47 9.26 -2.55
N ASN A 110 8.29 8.73 -1.33
CA ASN A 110 8.69 9.34 -0.08
C ASN A 110 9.72 8.49 0.68
N LEU A 111 10.82 9.10 1.11
CA LEU A 111 11.86 8.50 1.93
C LEU A 111 11.51 8.62 3.42
N ILE A 112 10.61 7.75 3.88
CA ILE A 112 10.06 7.74 5.25
C ILE A 112 10.50 6.52 6.08
N GLN A 113 11.48 5.76 5.57
CA GLN A 113 11.94 4.50 6.16
C GLN A 113 12.89 4.72 7.35
N PRO A 114 13.06 3.74 8.27
CA PRO A 114 13.91 3.89 9.45
C PRO A 114 15.40 4.08 9.11
N GLU A 115 16.18 4.57 10.09
CA GLU A 115 17.63 4.75 9.96
C GLU A 115 18.41 3.44 10.03
N PHE A 116 17.98 2.56 10.92
CA PHE A 116 18.62 1.27 11.15
C PHE A 116 17.92 0.23 10.29
N ILE A 117 18.58 -0.14 9.20
CA ILE A 117 18.07 -1.09 8.20
C ILE A 117 19.09 -2.22 8.01
N PRO A 118 18.66 -3.41 7.56
CA PRO A 118 19.57 -4.51 7.24
C PRO A 118 20.62 -4.10 6.21
N ALA A 119 21.86 -4.60 6.36
CA ALA A 119 23.00 -4.20 5.52
C ALA A 119 22.85 -4.61 4.04
N ASN A 120 22.00 -5.59 3.76
CA ASN A 120 21.65 -6.07 2.43
C ASN A 120 20.43 -5.36 1.82
N MET A 121 19.95 -4.28 2.47
CA MET A 121 18.82 -3.49 2.03
C MET A 121 19.21 -2.04 1.67
N ARG A 122 18.54 -1.47 0.66
CA ARG A 122 18.58 -0.01 0.42
C ARG A 122 17.23 0.54 0.01
N PHE A 123 17.01 1.83 0.29
CA PHE A 123 15.83 2.57 -0.12
C PHE A 123 16.16 3.62 -1.19
N LEU A 124 15.24 3.82 -2.14
CA LEU A 124 15.36 4.74 -3.25
C LEU A 124 14.15 5.67 -3.30
N GLN A 125 14.40 6.98 -3.42
CA GLN A 125 13.34 7.92 -3.76
C GLN A 125 13.10 7.83 -5.27
N MET A 126 11.94 7.30 -5.67
CA MET A 126 11.63 7.08 -7.06
C MET A 126 10.12 7.16 -7.28
N ASP A 127 9.71 7.83 -8.36
CA ASP A 127 8.38 7.64 -8.89
C ASP A 127 8.37 6.39 -9.76
N ILE A 128 7.67 5.34 -9.31
CA ILE A 128 7.67 4.05 -10.01
C ILE A 128 6.95 4.09 -11.36
N GLU A 129 6.24 5.18 -11.69
CA GLU A 129 5.65 5.40 -13.01
C GLU A 129 6.65 6.00 -14.03
N ASP A 130 7.80 6.48 -13.55
CA ASP A 130 8.91 6.92 -14.42
C ASP A 130 9.70 5.71 -14.97
N GLN A 131 10.66 5.97 -15.84
CA GLN A 131 11.62 4.96 -16.27
C GLN A 131 12.60 4.62 -15.14
N TRP A 132 12.80 3.34 -14.82
CA TRP A 132 13.77 2.94 -13.81
C TRP A 132 15.17 2.86 -14.45
N GLN A 133 15.88 3.99 -14.47
CA GLN A 133 17.18 4.15 -15.12
C GLN A 133 18.35 3.58 -14.28
N ASP A 134 18.21 3.61 -12.95
CA ASP A 134 19.23 3.15 -12.00
C ASP A 134 19.10 1.66 -11.62
N MET A 135 18.31 0.91 -12.39
CA MET A 135 18.03 -0.51 -12.17
C MET A 135 18.40 -1.32 -13.41
N ASP A 136 19.18 -2.38 -13.21
CA ASP A 136 19.53 -3.29 -14.30
C ASP A 136 18.30 -4.08 -14.75
N PRO A 137 17.89 -4.00 -16.03
CA PRO A 137 16.83 -4.85 -16.56
C PRO A 137 17.18 -6.33 -16.44
N GLY A 138 16.17 -7.18 -16.31
CA GLY A 138 16.37 -8.63 -16.23
C GLY A 138 17.13 -9.12 -14.99
N SER A 139 17.16 -8.36 -13.89
CA SER A 139 18.01 -8.65 -12.73
C SER A 139 17.27 -9.03 -11.45
N TRP A 140 15.94 -8.89 -11.39
CA TRP A 140 15.16 -9.13 -10.17
C TRP A 140 14.48 -10.51 -10.16
N ASP A 141 14.60 -11.23 -9.05
CA ASP A 141 13.93 -12.52 -8.83
C ASP A 141 12.47 -12.32 -8.41
N LEU A 142 12.21 -11.30 -7.58
CA LEU A 142 10.87 -10.90 -7.17
C LEU A 142 10.73 -9.38 -7.28
N ILE A 143 9.64 -8.94 -7.89
CA ILE A 143 9.13 -7.58 -7.76
C ILE A 143 7.78 -7.67 -7.04
N HIS A 144 7.69 -7.01 -5.90
CA HIS A 144 6.51 -6.97 -5.04
C HIS A 144 5.96 -5.55 -5.03
N MET A 145 4.63 -5.43 -4.95
CA MET A 145 3.97 -4.19 -4.57
C MET A 145 2.70 -4.45 -3.76
N ARG A 146 2.38 -3.52 -2.86
CA ARG A 146 1.22 -3.66 -1.98
C ARG A 146 0.60 -2.32 -1.61
N SER A 147 -0.73 -2.24 -1.64
CA SER A 147 -1.52 -1.05 -1.30
C SER A 147 -1.21 0.17 -2.17
N LEU A 148 -1.02 -0.03 -3.48
CA LEU A 148 -0.72 1.08 -4.41
C LEU A 148 -1.94 1.57 -5.19
N ILE A 149 -3.10 0.91 -5.06
CA ILE A 149 -4.38 1.42 -5.55
C ILE A 149 -4.68 2.80 -4.94
N GLY A 150 -5.06 3.75 -5.79
CA GLY A 150 -5.18 5.17 -5.44
C GLY A 150 -3.86 5.97 -5.46
N SER A 151 -2.72 5.33 -5.70
CA SER A 151 -1.41 6.02 -5.80
C SER A 151 -0.82 5.98 -7.21
N ILE A 152 -1.29 5.05 -8.06
CA ILE A 152 -0.79 4.84 -9.42
C ILE A 152 -1.84 5.27 -10.45
N SER A 153 -1.43 6.08 -11.41
CA SER A 153 -2.29 6.57 -12.50
C SER A 153 -2.17 5.74 -13.78
N ASN A 154 -1.01 5.10 -13.99
CA ASN A 154 -0.63 4.38 -15.20
C ASN A 154 -0.10 2.98 -14.87
N TRP A 155 -1.02 2.08 -14.50
CA TRP A 155 -0.72 0.68 -14.25
C TRP A 155 0.00 -0.04 -15.41
N PRO A 156 -0.40 0.12 -16.69
CA PRO A 156 0.33 -0.49 -17.80
C PRO A 156 1.83 -0.12 -17.84
N ARG A 157 2.18 1.12 -17.51
CA ARG A 157 3.58 1.58 -17.43
C ARG A 157 4.34 0.88 -16.31
N VAL A 158 3.76 0.81 -15.11
CA VAL A 158 4.37 0.12 -13.96
C VAL A 158 4.57 -1.36 -14.25
N TYR A 159 3.57 -2.03 -14.82
CA TYR A 159 3.68 -3.44 -15.22
C TYR A 159 4.75 -3.66 -16.29
N ALA A 160 4.85 -2.77 -17.29
CA ALA A 160 5.88 -2.87 -18.33
C ALA A 160 7.30 -2.73 -17.75
N GLU A 161 7.51 -1.79 -16.82
CA GLU A 161 8.81 -1.66 -16.14
C GLU A 161 9.08 -2.87 -15.23
N ALA A 162 8.10 -3.35 -14.46
CA ALA A 162 8.26 -4.55 -13.64
C ALA A 162 8.67 -5.76 -14.50
N TYR A 163 7.95 -5.99 -15.61
CA TYR A 163 8.27 -7.03 -16.57
C TYR A 163 9.67 -6.88 -17.16
N ARG A 164 10.07 -5.67 -17.57
CA ARG A 164 11.41 -5.40 -18.12
C ARG A 164 12.52 -5.79 -17.12
N HIS A 165 12.30 -5.56 -15.83
CA HIS A 165 13.31 -5.73 -14.79
C HIS A 165 13.36 -7.11 -14.15
N LEU A 166 12.29 -7.89 -14.25
CA LEU A 166 12.31 -9.27 -13.79
C LEU A 166 13.27 -10.13 -14.62
N LYS A 167 13.98 -11.03 -13.95
CA LYS A 167 14.79 -12.08 -14.59
C LYS A 167 13.88 -12.91 -15.50
N PRO A 168 14.34 -13.26 -16.71
CA PRO A 168 13.60 -14.21 -17.53
C PRO A 168 13.59 -15.60 -16.87
N TYR A 169 12.58 -16.41 -17.20
CA TYR A 169 12.34 -17.78 -16.69
C TYR A 169 11.96 -17.88 -15.20
N HIS A 170 12.60 -17.11 -14.31
CA HIS A 170 12.48 -17.24 -12.85
C HIS A 170 11.90 -16.01 -12.16
N GLY A 171 11.73 -14.89 -12.87
CA GLY A 171 11.22 -13.66 -12.27
C GLY A 171 9.74 -13.76 -11.92
N HIS A 172 9.41 -13.44 -10.68
CA HIS A 172 8.04 -13.42 -10.15
C HIS A 172 7.59 -11.99 -9.86
N PHE A 173 6.31 -11.75 -10.13
CA PHE A 173 5.62 -10.52 -9.80
C PHE A 173 4.51 -10.81 -8.79
N GLU A 174 4.45 -10.05 -7.69
CA GLU A 174 3.37 -10.12 -6.71
C GLU A 174 2.76 -8.74 -6.47
N GLN A 175 1.43 -8.66 -6.57
CA GLN A 175 0.65 -7.46 -6.25
C GLN A 175 -0.43 -7.78 -5.23
N VAL A 176 -0.48 -7.01 -4.14
CA VAL A 176 -1.42 -7.22 -3.05
C VAL A 176 -2.24 -5.95 -2.81
N GLU A 177 -3.55 -6.00 -3.03
CA GLU A 177 -4.41 -4.80 -2.98
C GLU A 177 -5.65 -5.02 -2.15
N ILE A 178 -6.00 -4.02 -1.34
CA ILE A 178 -7.31 -3.96 -0.68
C ILE A 178 -8.27 -3.23 -1.62
N ASP A 179 -9.31 -3.92 -2.04
CA ASP A 179 -10.49 -3.28 -2.59
C ASP A 179 -11.35 -2.76 -1.44
N TRP A 180 -11.33 -1.44 -1.28
CA TRP A 180 -12.02 -0.73 -0.21
C TRP A 180 -13.54 -0.68 -0.39
N HIS A 181 -14.10 -1.24 -1.46
CA HIS A 181 -15.53 -1.26 -1.67
C HIS A 181 -16.24 -2.18 -0.65
N PRO A 182 -17.07 -1.63 0.26
CA PRO A 182 -17.72 -2.40 1.31
C PRO A 182 -18.85 -3.25 0.72
N ARG A 183 -18.95 -4.51 1.16
CA ARG A 183 -19.92 -5.51 0.69
C ARG A 183 -20.55 -6.25 1.87
N CYS A 184 -21.74 -6.79 1.68
CA CYS A 184 -22.41 -7.68 2.65
C CYS A 184 -23.29 -8.69 1.91
N ASP A 185 -23.51 -9.85 2.52
CA ASP A 185 -24.36 -10.91 1.94
C ASP A 185 -25.82 -10.86 2.43
N ASP A 186 -26.07 -10.17 3.55
CA ASP A 186 -27.31 -10.24 4.32
C ASP A 186 -28.06 -8.90 4.40
N ASN A 187 -27.65 -7.92 3.62
CA ASN A 187 -28.15 -6.53 3.64
C ASN A 187 -27.92 -5.80 4.97
N SER A 188 -26.95 -6.24 5.79
CA SER A 188 -26.54 -5.54 7.02
C SER A 188 -25.89 -4.19 6.74
N LEU A 189 -25.27 -3.99 5.56
CA LEU A 189 -24.81 -2.68 5.11
C LEU A 189 -25.97 -1.90 4.48
N ARG A 190 -26.29 -0.78 5.11
CA ARG A 190 -27.31 0.14 4.62
C ARG A 190 -26.79 0.92 3.42
N ARG A 191 -27.62 1.03 2.37
CA ARG A 191 -27.29 1.84 1.17
C ARG A 191 -27.11 3.33 1.49
N ASP A 192 -27.80 3.81 2.52
CA ASP A 192 -27.71 5.17 3.07
C ASP A 192 -26.81 5.25 4.32
N GLY A 193 -26.03 4.20 4.60
CA GLY A 193 -25.08 4.14 5.71
C GLY A 193 -23.84 5.01 5.46
N PHE A 194 -23.15 5.37 6.53
CA PHE A 194 -21.97 6.22 6.48
C PHE A 194 -20.76 5.52 5.88
N VAL A 195 -20.64 4.20 6.03
CA VAL A 195 -19.57 3.41 5.38
C VAL A 195 -19.75 3.40 3.86
N THR A 196 -20.98 3.21 3.39
CA THR A 196 -21.30 3.26 1.96
C THR A 196 -21.12 4.68 1.40
N GLN A 197 -21.56 5.70 2.13
CA GLN A 197 -21.33 7.10 1.77
C GLN A 197 -19.83 7.42 1.70
N TRP A 198 -19.06 7.05 2.72
CA TRP A 198 -17.61 7.25 2.79
C TRP A 198 -16.90 6.65 1.58
N ALA A 199 -17.17 5.37 1.29
CA ALA A 199 -16.55 4.69 0.16
C ALA A 199 -16.89 5.38 -1.16
N LYS A 200 -18.17 5.72 -1.38
CA LYS A 200 -18.62 6.40 -2.59
C LYS A 200 -17.91 7.74 -2.77
N GLU A 201 -17.91 8.58 -1.74
CA GLU A 201 -17.31 9.92 -1.83
C GLU A 201 -15.80 9.88 -2.02
N LEU A 202 -15.11 8.95 -1.34
CA LEU A 202 -13.68 8.73 -1.54
C LEU A 202 -13.39 8.32 -2.98
N PHE A 203 -14.15 7.36 -3.52
CA PHE A 203 -13.95 6.88 -4.88
C PHE A 203 -14.23 7.95 -5.93
N ASP A 204 -15.35 8.66 -5.83
CA ASP A 204 -15.68 9.75 -6.75
C ASP A 204 -14.59 10.84 -6.74
N ALA A 205 -14.08 11.19 -5.55
CA ALA A 205 -13.00 12.17 -5.43
C ALA A 205 -11.70 11.67 -6.08
N MET A 206 -11.30 10.42 -5.80
CA MET A 206 -10.07 9.83 -6.34
C MET A 206 -10.12 9.64 -7.86
N ASP A 207 -11.28 9.28 -8.40
CA ASP A 207 -11.53 9.22 -9.84
C ASP A 207 -11.36 10.60 -10.49
N SER A 208 -11.83 11.68 -9.83
CA SER A 208 -11.67 13.05 -10.34
C SER A 208 -10.20 13.49 -10.45
N PHE A 209 -9.29 12.86 -9.69
CA PHE A 209 -7.86 13.08 -9.75
C PHE A 209 -7.12 12.11 -10.68
N GLY A 210 -7.82 11.16 -11.32
CA GLY A 210 -7.19 10.14 -12.17
C GLY A 210 -6.43 9.07 -11.38
N HIS A 211 -6.76 8.88 -10.10
CA HIS A 211 -6.14 7.90 -9.20
C HIS A 211 -7.20 6.94 -8.64
N PRO A 212 -7.86 6.13 -9.48
CA PRO A 212 -8.99 5.30 -9.06
C PRO A 212 -8.61 4.36 -7.91
N MET A 213 -9.52 4.20 -6.94
CA MET A 213 -9.35 3.33 -5.77
C MET A 213 -10.09 1.98 -5.89
N HIS A 214 -10.41 1.58 -7.12
CA HIS A 214 -11.10 0.33 -7.42
C HIS A 214 -10.14 -0.75 -7.91
N VAL A 215 -10.33 -1.98 -7.43
CA VAL A 215 -9.66 -3.16 -7.99
C VAL A 215 -10.58 -3.82 -8.99
N ASP A 216 -10.18 -3.85 -10.26
CA ASP A 216 -10.82 -4.65 -11.29
C ASP A 216 -9.96 -5.89 -11.59
N SER A 217 -10.38 -7.02 -11.06
CA SER A 217 -9.73 -8.32 -11.23
C SER A 217 -9.45 -8.67 -12.69
N ASN A 218 -10.42 -8.46 -13.59
CA ASN A 218 -10.28 -8.87 -14.98
C ASN A 218 -9.35 -7.94 -15.73
N LEU A 219 -9.47 -6.64 -15.51
CA LEU A 219 -8.60 -5.64 -16.11
C LEU A 219 -7.15 -5.78 -15.63
N THR A 220 -6.93 -6.05 -14.34
CA THR A 220 -5.59 -6.31 -13.78
C THR A 220 -4.95 -7.53 -14.43
N LYS A 221 -5.66 -8.66 -14.50
CA LYS A 221 -5.16 -9.87 -15.16
C LYS A 221 -4.89 -9.65 -16.65
N GLN A 222 -5.77 -8.93 -17.33
CA GLN A 222 -5.59 -8.57 -18.74
C GLN A 222 -4.34 -7.71 -18.95
N ARG A 223 -4.16 -6.65 -18.16
CA ARG A 223 -2.99 -5.77 -18.27
C ARG A 223 -1.66 -6.48 -18.00
N LEU A 224 -1.65 -7.41 -17.05
CA LEU A 224 -0.48 -8.28 -16.81
C LEU A 224 -0.19 -9.15 -18.05
N ALA A 225 -1.22 -9.78 -18.62
CA ALA A 225 -1.08 -10.60 -19.82
C ALA A 225 -0.63 -9.80 -21.05
N ASP A 226 -1.17 -8.59 -21.26
CA ASP A 226 -0.84 -7.70 -22.37
C ASP A 226 0.65 -7.30 -22.37
N VAL A 227 1.27 -7.19 -21.20
CA VAL A 227 2.70 -6.92 -21.04
C VAL A 227 3.57 -8.16 -21.32
N GLY A 228 2.98 -9.36 -21.22
CA GLY A 228 3.65 -10.64 -21.50
C GLY A 228 3.82 -11.54 -20.28
N PHE A 229 3.24 -11.20 -19.13
CA PHE A 229 3.26 -12.12 -17.98
C PHE A 229 2.47 -13.41 -18.26
N GLU A 230 2.97 -14.53 -17.73
CA GLU A 230 2.32 -15.84 -17.75
C GLU A 230 1.95 -16.30 -16.33
N ASP A 231 1.22 -17.43 -16.24
CA ASP A 231 0.82 -18.06 -14.98
C ASP A 231 0.11 -17.10 -14.01
N ILE A 232 -0.70 -16.20 -14.56
CA ILE A 232 -1.40 -15.16 -13.81
C ILE A 232 -2.47 -15.81 -12.94
N LYS A 233 -2.33 -15.64 -11.62
CA LYS A 233 -3.28 -16.13 -10.61
C LYS A 233 -3.77 -14.98 -9.76
N GLU A 234 -4.96 -15.18 -9.22
CA GLU A 234 -5.59 -14.27 -8.28
C GLU A 234 -6.17 -15.09 -7.13
N GLU A 235 -5.80 -14.73 -5.91
CA GLU A 235 -6.48 -15.15 -4.69
C GLU A 235 -7.26 -13.98 -4.14
N VAL A 236 -8.52 -14.21 -3.76
CA VAL A 236 -9.40 -13.19 -3.16
C VAL A 236 -9.75 -13.62 -1.74
N ILE A 237 -9.38 -12.80 -0.78
CA ILE A 237 -9.60 -13.03 0.65
C ILE A 237 -10.63 -12.02 1.16
N ARG A 238 -11.69 -12.49 1.82
CA ARG A 238 -12.66 -11.60 2.47
C ARG A 238 -12.01 -11.00 3.72
N MET A 239 -12.16 -9.69 3.87
CA MET A 239 -11.66 -8.89 5.00
C MET A 239 -12.87 -8.36 5.78
N PRO A 240 -13.38 -9.10 6.78
CA PRO A 240 -14.53 -8.68 7.57
C PRO A 240 -14.25 -7.32 8.25
N VAL A 241 -15.20 -6.39 8.21
CA VAL A 241 -15.00 -5.06 8.82
C VAL A 241 -14.99 -5.09 10.36
N ASN A 242 -15.41 -6.19 10.97
CA ASN A 242 -15.36 -6.47 12.40
C ASN A 242 -15.35 -7.99 12.68
N GLY A 243 -15.45 -8.37 13.97
CA GLY A 243 -15.35 -9.77 14.42
C GLY A 243 -16.62 -10.61 14.27
N TRP A 244 -17.49 -10.32 13.30
CA TRP A 244 -18.73 -11.06 13.06
C TRP A 244 -18.58 -12.53 12.60
N PRO A 245 -17.50 -12.96 11.90
CA PRO A 245 -17.41 -14.35 11.48
C PRO A 245 -17.35 -15.33 12.66
N ASP A 246 -17.97 -16.48 12.48
CA ASP A 246 -17.95 -17.54 13.49
C ASP A 246 -16.57 -18.18 13.61
N ASP A 247 -15.89 -18.37 12.49
CA ASP A 247 -14.60 -19.07 12.45
C ASP A 247 -13.48 -18.25 13.14
N PRO A 248 -12.54 -18.91 13.86
CA PRO A 248 -11.53 -18.19 14.64
C PRO A 248 -10.61 -17.30 13.81
N HIS A 249 -10.31 -17.70 12.57
CA HIS A 249 -9.40 -16.96 11.70
C HIS A 249 -10.07 -15.71 11.14
N GLY A 250 -11.27 -15.84 10.58
CA GLY A 250 -12.09 -14.74 10.10
C GLY A 250 -12.40 -13.72 11.19
N ARG A 251 -12.70 -14.18 12.41
CA ARG A 251 -12.89 -13.30 13.58
C ARG A 251 -11.63 -12.51 13.94
N THR A 252 -10.46 -13.17 13.91
CA THR A 252 -9.18 -12.53 14.21
C THR A 252 -8.81 -11.51 13.12
N LEU A 253 -8.95 -11.90 11.85
CA LEU A 253 -8.76 -11.04 10.71
C LEU A 253 -9.68 -9.81 10.78
N GLY A 254 -10.95 -10.02 11.10
CA GLY A 254 -11.93 -8.94 11.21
C GLY A 254 -11.61 -7.95 12.33
N ARG A 255 -11.07 -8.40 13.46
CA ARG A 255 -10.61 -7.50 14.54
C ARG A 255 -9.41 -6.66 14.12
N TRP A 256 -8.43 -7.26 13.45
CA TRP A 256 -7.28 -6.54 12.92
C TRP A 256 -7.68 -5.55 11.83
N PHE A 257 -8.51 -5.98 10.88
CA PHE A 257 -8.99 -5.11 9.82
C PHE A 257 -9.87 -3.97 10.35
N ASN A 258 -10.71 -4.21 11.37
CA ASN A 258 -11.44 -3.15 12.06
C ASN A 258 -10.50 -2.08 12.63
N LEU A 259 -9.44 -2.48 13.32
CA LEU A 259 -8.44 -1.54 13.86
C LEU A 259 -7.84 -0.68 12.74
N GLY A 260 -7.34 -1.33 11.67
CA GLY A 260 -6.72 -0.62 10.55
C GLY A 260 -7.71 0.27 9.79
N MET A 261 -8.91 -0.23 9.50
CA MET A 261 -9.94 0.54 8.79
C MET A 261 -10.32 1.80 9.58
N ARG A 262 -10.55 1.67 10.90
CA ARG A 262 -10.88 2.82 11.76
C ARG A 262 -9.78 3.89 11.78
N GLN A 263 -8.52 3.48 11.68
CA GLN A 263 -7.38 4.40 11.55
C GLN A 263 -7.26 5.00 10.13
N ALA A 264 -7.75 4.30 9.10
CA ALA A 264 -7.64 4.69 7.69
C ALA A 264 -8.75 5.64 7.21
N LEU A 265 -9.96 5.56 7.78
CA LEU A 265 -11.14 6.32 7.32
C LEU A 265 -10.87 7.83 7.15
N TYR A 266 -10.23 8.47 8.13
CA TYR A 266 -9.93 9.90 8.07
C TYR A 266 -8.73 10.24 7.15
N PRO A 267 -7.53 9.67 7.33
CA PRO A 267 -6.38 10.05 6.51
C PRO A 267 -6.53 9.72 5.02
N LEU A 268 -7.22 8.62 4.67
CA LEU A 268 -7.50 8.32 3.26
C LEU A 268 -8.47 9.32 2.63
N SER A 269 -9.33 9.97 3.42
CA SER A 269 -10.35 10.89 2.91
C SER A 269 -9.95 12.36 2.95
N LEU A 270 -9.00 12.75 3.80
CA LEU A 270 -8.73 14.15 4.08
C LEU A 270 -8.38 14.96 2.83
N ALA A 271 -7.27 14.64 2.17
CA ALA A 271 -6.86 15.36 0.96
C ALA A 271 -7.82 15.12 -0.22
N PRO A 272 -8.27 13.88 -0.52
CA PRO A 272 -9.21 13.66 -1.63
C PRO A 272 -10.50 14.47 -1.51
N LEU A 273 -11.14 14.46 -0.34
CA LEU A 273 -12.42 15.15 -0.15
C LEU A 273 -12.27 16.66 0.05
N CYS A 274 -11.18 17.14 0.65
CA CYS A 274 -10.93 18.58 0.76
C CYS A 274 -10.54 19.19 -0.59
N ARG A 275 -9.66 18.54 -1.36
CA ARG A 275 -9.16 19.07 -2.64
C ARG A 275 -10.18 18.88 -3.77
N GLY A 276 -10.84 17.72 -3.84
CA GLY A 276 -11.73 17.35 -4.96
C GLY A 276 -13.22 17.47 -4.64
N GLY A 277 -13.61 17.20 -3.39
CA GLY A 277 -15.00 17.21 -2.95
C GLY A 277 -15.49 18.53 -2.34
N GLY A 278 -14.60 19.51 -2.15
CA GLY A 278 -14.93 20.81 -1.55
C GLY A 278 -15.34 20.74 -0.07
N ARG A 279 -15.15 19.59 0.60
CA ARG A 279 -15.43 19.44 2.03
C ARG A 279 -14.40 20.19 2.87
N THR A 280 -14.85 20.68 4.02
CA THR A 280 -13.97 21.16 5.07
C THR A 280 -13.35 19.97 5.84
N PRO A 281 -12.15 20.13 6.45
CA PRO A 281 -11.56 19.09 7.29
C PRO A 281 -12.49 18.58 8.41
N SER A 282 -13.35 19.45 8.95
CA SER A 282 -14.38 19.09 9.94
C SER A 282 -15.45 18.16 9.38
N GLU A 283 -15.94 18.42 8.17
CA GLU A 283 -16.95 17.57 7.52
C GLU A 283 -16.39 16.19 7.15
N VAL A 284 -15.11 16.14 6.73
CA VAL A 284 -14.43 14.86 6.48
C VAL A 284 -14.26 14.07 7.77
N ARG A 285 -13.88 14.74 8.87
CA ARG A 285 -13.77 14.12 10.19
C ARG A 285 -15.09 13.55 10.67
N GLU A 286 -16.17 14.32 10.54
CA GLU A 286 -17.51 13.88 10.95
C GLU A 286 -17.95 12.63 10.18
N LEU A 287 -17.76 12.61 8.85
CA LEU A 287 -18.09 11.44 8.03
C LEU A 287 -17.25 10.22 8.45
N ALA A 288 -15.94 10.41 8.63
CA ALA A 288 -15.03 9.34 9.05
C ALA A 288 -15.40 8.79 10.44
N GLU A 289 -15.77 9.64 11.40
CA GLU A 289 -16.20 9.22 12.74
C GLU A 289 -17.50 8.44 12.70
N LYS A 290 -18.48 8.87 11.91
CA LYS A 290 -19.75 8.15 11.75
C LYS A 290 -19.56 6.78 11.06
N ALA A 291 -18.74 6.73 10.01
CA ALA A 291 -18.38 5.46 9.36
C ALA A 291 -17.61 4.54 10.32
N ARG A 292 -16.72 5.10 11.16
CA ARG A 292 -15.95 4.39 12.18
C ARG A 292 -16.86 3.71 13.20
N ASP A 293 -17.89 4.42 13.65
CA ASP A 293 -18.83 3.91 14.63
C ASP A 293 -19.75 2.84 14.02
N GLU A 294 -20.10 2.96 12.74
CA GLU A 294 -20.86 1.95 12.00
C GLU A 294 -20.09 0.64 11.83
N VAL A 295 -18.80 0.68 11.40
CA VAL A 295 -18.00 -0.56 11.27
C VAL A 295 -17.67 -1.22 12.61
N TYR A 296 -17.71 -0.46 13.71
CA TYR A 296 -17.53 -1.01 15.06
C TYR A 296 -18.73 -1.86 15.52
N SER A 297 -19.92 -1.63 14.95
CA SER A 297 -21.12 -2.38 15.31
C SER A 297 -21.08 -3.80 14.77
N ASN A 298 -21.25 -4.80 15.66
CA ASN A 298 -21.43 -6.20 15.25
C ASN A 298 -22.75 -6.47 14.52
N SER A 299 -23.66 -5.48 14.40
CA SER A 299 -24.84 -5.60 13.54
C SER A 299 -24.52 -5.50 12.06
N VAL A 300 -23.30 -5.08 11.71
CA VAL A 300 -22.82 -4.94 10.34
C VAL A 300 -21.96 -6.15 9.99
N HIS A 301 -22.48 -7.03 9.15
CA HIS A 301 -21.78 -8.19 8.60
C HIS A 301 -21.11 -7.83 7.26
N GLY A 302 -20.41 -6.70 7.27
CA GLY A 302 -19.71 -6.15 6.11
C GLY A 302 -18.31 -6.73 5.92
N TYR A 303 -17.80 -6.65 4.70
CA TYR A 303 -16.41 -7.00 4.38
C TYR A 303 -15.89 -6.17 3.19
N CYS A 304 -14.58 -5.96 3.15
CA CYS A 304 -13.82 -5.58 1.96
C CYS A 304 -13.13 -6.83 1.38
N THR A 305 -12.49 -6.73 0.22
CA THR A 305 -11.72 -7.86 -0.35
C THR A 305 -10.25 -7.51 -0.48
N LEU A 306 -9.39 -8.46 -0.16
CA LEU A 306 -7.96 -8.43 -0.43
C LEU A 306 -7.69 -9.27 -1.67
N HIS A 307 -7.06 -8.70 -2.67
CA HIS A 307 -6.67 -9.37 -3.91
C HIS A 307 -5.16 -9.60 -3.89
N VAL A 308 -4.74 -10.84 -4.12
CA VAL A 308 -3.34 -11.24 -4.25
C VAL A 308 -3.13 -11.75 -5.67
N PHE A 309 -2.50 -10.95 -6.50
CA PHE A 309 -2.12 -11.34 -7.86
C PHE A 309 -0.68 -11.84 -7.86
N THR A 310 -0.47 -12.97 -8.53
CA THR A 310 0.87 -13.47 -8.81
C THR A 310 1.02 -13.70 -10.30
N ALA A 311 2.18 -13.39 -10.85
CA ALA A 311 2.49 -13.66 -12.24
C ALA A 311 3.97 -13.99 -12.42
N ARG A 312 4.33 -14.63 -13.53
CA ARG A 312 5.71 -15.01 -13.85
C ARG A 312 6.13 -14.39 -15.16
N LYS A 313 7.36 -13.90 -15.23
CA LYS A 313 7.97 -13.51 -16.50
C LYS A 313 8.38 -14.77 -17.26
N PRO A 314 7.93 -14.97 -18.51
CA PRO A 314 8.42 -16.03 -19.37
C PRO A 314 9.85 -15.77 -19.83
N ARG A 315 10.26 -16.45 -20.92
CA ARG A 315 11.61 -16.45 -21.48
C ARG A 315 12.28 -15.07 -21.61
#